data_AF-A0A0B4CZ60-F1
#
_entry.id   AF-A0A0B4CZ60-F1
#
_cell.length_a   1.000
_cell.length_b   1.000
_cell.length_c   1.000
_cell.angle_alpha   90.00
_cell.angle_beta   90.00
_cell.angle_gamma   90.00
#
_symmetry.space_group_name_H-M   'P 1'
#
loop_
_entity.id
_entity.type
_entity.pdbx_description
1 polymer ?
#
loop_
_entity_poly.entity_id
_entity_poly.type
_entity_poly.pdbx_seq_one_letter_code
_entity_poly.pdbx_strand_id
1 'polypeptide(L)' 'MSTAPEPAELTIAEAAARLGVDPKTVRRAIARGDLAARRIGPRLIRIRQADLDAYGRPLGAGAR' A
#
# COMPACT_ATOMS: atom_id res chain seq x y z
N MET A 1 -21.13 10.99 -16.40
CA MET A 1 -19.75 10.92 -15.85
C MET A 1 -19.78 9.92 -14.71
N SER A 2 -19.48 8.64 -14.99
CA SER A 2 -19.47 7.60 -13.96
C SER A 2 -18.18 7.73 -13.14
N THR A 3 -18.27 8.35 -11.98
CA THR A 3 -17.21 8.40 -10.96
C THR A 3 -17.32 7.17 -10.07
N ALA A 4 -17.12 5.98 -10.62
CA ALA A 4 -16.68 4.86 -9.79
C ALA A 4 -15.15 4.89 -9.87
N PRO A 5 -14.41 5.11 -8.77
CA PRO A 5 -12.98 4.91 -8.82
C PRO A 5 -12.76 3.43 -9.12
N GLU A 6 -12.36 3.12 -10.35
CA GLU A 6 -11.71 1.85 -10.67
C GLU A 6 -10.70 1.58 -9.54
N PRO A 7 -10.68 0.38 -8.94
CA PRO A 7 -9.76 0.10 -7.85
C PRO A 7 -8.34 0.26 -8.38
N ALA A 8 -7.73 1.42 -8.13
CA ALA A 8 -6.41 1.74 -8.62
C ALA A 8 -5.41 0.81 -7.95
N GLU A 9 -4.77 -0.02 -8.77
CA GLU A 9 -3.78 -0.98 -8.31
C GLU A 9 -2.38 -0.46 -8.53
N LEU A 10 -1.68 -0.29 -7.43
CA LEU A 10 -0.33 0.24 -7.42
C LEU A 10 0.67 -0.91 -7.46
N THR A 11 1.74 -0.70 -8.22
CA THR A 11 2.99 -1.43 -8.05
C THR A 11 3.64 -1.05 -6.72
N ILE A 12 4.62 -1.86 -6.31
CA ILE A 12 5.48 -1.53 -5.16
C ILE A 12 6.17 -0.18 -5.34
N ALA A 13 6.59 0.18 -6.57
CA ALA A 13 7.27 1.43 -6.85
C ALA A 13 6.34 2.64 -6.70
N GLU A 14 5.11 2.54 -7.22
CA GLU A 14 4.11 3.61 -7.09
C GLU A 14 3.66 3.78 -5.64
N ALA A 15 3.46 2.68 -4.91
CA ALA A 15 3.15 2.72 -3.49
C ALA A 15 4.28 3.38 -2.68
N ALA A 16 5.53 3.05 -2.99
CA ALA A 16 6.70 3.65 -2.36
C ALA A 16 6.79 5.16 -2.62
N ALA A 17 6.56 5.58 -3.87
CA ALA A 17 6.53 6.98 -4.25
C ALA A 17 5.44 7.77 -3.50
N ARG A 18 4.23 7.19 -3.36
CA ARG A 18 3.13 7.83 -2.61
C ARG A 18 3.41 7.97 -1.12
N LEU A 19 4.03 6.96 -0.52
CA LEU A 19 4.40 6.99 0.89
C LEU A 19 5.70 7.78 1.17
N GLY A 20 6.45 8.17 0.13
CA GLY A 20 7.75 8.82 0.29
C GLY A 20 8.81 7.91 0.93
N VAL A 21 8.72 6.59 0.71
CA VAL A 21 9.62 5.59 1.31
C VAL A 21 10.36 4.79 0.23
N ASP A 22 11.40 4.06 0.64
CA ASP A 22 12.08 3.13 -0.26
C ASP A 22 11.18 1.91 -0.61
N PRO A 23 11.20 1.41 -1.86
CA PRO A 23 10.47 0.21 -2.27
C PRO A 23 10.74 -1.04 -1.41
N LYS A 24 11.92 -1.15 -0.79
CA LYS A 24 12.27 -2.21 0.17
C LYS A 24 11.45 -2.11 1.45
N THR A 25 11.09 -0.89 1.89
CA THR A 25 10.19 -0.69 3.05
C THR A 25 8.80 -1.22 2.74
N VAL A 26 8.27 -0.95 1.55
CA VAL A 26 6.98 -1.51 1.12
C VAL A 26 7.04 -3.03 1.04
N ARG A 27 8.09 -3.61 0.46
CA ARG A 27 8.28 -5.08 0.45
C ARG A 27 8.33 -5.68 1.85
N ARG A 28 9.01 -5.01 2.79
CA ARG A 28 9.09 -5.45 4.19
C ARG A 28 7.72 -5.39 4.87
N ALA A 29 6.94 -4.33 4.64
CA ALA A 29 5.59 -4.21 5.15
C ALA A 29 4.69 -5.35 4.66
N ILE A 30 4.76 -5.68 3.36
CA ILE A 30 4.04 -6.82 2.78
C ILE A 30 4.50 -8.14 3.40
N ALA A 31 5.82 -8.35 3.53
CA ALA A 31 6.37 -9.57 4.09
C ALA A 31 6.01 -9.77 5.57
N ARG A 32 5.83 -8.69 6.34
CA ARG A 32 5.34 -8.74 7.73
C ARG A 32 3.82 -8.91 7.83
N GLY A 33 3.09 -8.73 6.73
CA GLY A 33 1.62 -8.74 6.73
C GLY A 33 0.99 -7.40 7.14
N ASP A 34 1.78 -6.34 7.34
CA ASP A 34 1.27 -5.02 7.70
C ASP A 34 0.54 -4.33 6.54
N LEU A 35 0.92 -4.67 5.30
CA LEU A 35 0.35 -4.12 4.07
C LEU A 35 -0.16 -5.25 3.18
N ALA A 36 -1.47 -5.25 2.89
CA ALA A 36 -2.08 -6.20 2.00
C ALA A 36 -1.60 -5.98 0.55
N ALA A 37 -1.12 -7.06 -0.07
CA ALA A 37 -0.76 -7.07 -1.48
C ALA A 37 -1.12 -8.41 -2.09
N ARG A 38 -1.45 -8.41 -3.38
CA ARG A 38 -1.71 -9.63 -4.13
C ARG A 38 -0.63 -9.87 -5.17
N ARG A 39 -0.31 -11.15 -5.36
CA ARG A 39 0.57 -11.58 -6.42
C ARG A 39 -0.26 -11.93 -7.66
N ILE A 40 0.14 -11.38 -8.80
CA ILE A 40 -0.44 -11.70 -10.11
C ILE A 40 0.64 -12.45 -10.90
N GLY A 41 0.43 -13.75 -11.12
CA GLY A 41 1.41 -14.59 -11.80
C GLY A 41 2.74 -14.72 -11.02
N PRO A 42 3.85 -15.02 -11.70
CA PRO A 42 5.10 -15.38 -11.02
C PRO A 42 5.79 -14.17 -10.35
N ARG A 43 5.67 -12.96 -10.92
CA ARG A 43 6.50 -11.80 -10.53
C ARG A 43 5.76 -10.51 -10.21
N LEU A 44 4.52 -10.34 -10.64
CA LEU A 44 3.82 -9.06 -10.44
C LEU A 44 3.20 -9.04 -9.05
N ILE A 45 3.41 -7.94 -8.34
CA ILE A 45 2.75 -7.66 -7.06
C ILE A 45 1.94 -6.37 -7.24
N ARG A 46 0.67 -6.42 -6.84
CA ARG A 46 -0.27 -5.30 -6.86
C ARG A 46 -0.79 -5.03 -5.46
N ILE A 47 -0.89 -3.75 -5.16
CA ILE A 47 -1.34 -3.20 -3.88
C ILE A 47 -2.59 -2.39 -4.20
N ARG A 48 -3.69 -2.62 -3.49
CA ARG A 48 -4.88 -1.79 -3.70
C ARG A 48 -4.61 -0.42 -3.10
N GLN A 49 -5.03 0.64 -3.77
CA GLN A 49 -4.91 1.99 -3.24
C GLN A 49 -5.54 2.12 -1.84
N ALA A 50 -6.73 1.55 -1.62
CA ALA A 50 -7.39 1.61 -0.31
C ALA A 50 -6.57 0.97 0.82
N ASP A 51 -5.87 -0.14 0.54
CA ASP A 51 -5.01 -0.81 1.52
C ASP A 51 -3.77 0.04 1.84
N LEU A 52 -3.25 0.77 0.84
CA LEU A 52 -2.14 1.72 1.03
C LEU A 52 -2.58 2.96 1.80
N ASP A 53 -3.78 3.48 1.53
CA ASP A 53 -4.31 4.66 2.20
C ASP A 53 -4.64 4.37 3.68
N ALA A 54 -5.01 3.11 3.99
CA ALA A 54 -5.20 2.63 5.36
C ALA A 54 -3.89 2.18 6.04
N TYR A 55 -2.77 2.16 5.32
CA TYR A 55 -1.51 1.65 5.83
C TYR A 55 -0.80 2.66 6.74
N GLY A 56 -0.38 2.17 7.90
CA GLY A 56 0.25 2.96 8.94
C GLY A 56 -0.64 3.04 10.17
N ARG A 57 -0.12 3.68 11.20
CA ARG A 57 -0.88 3.97 12.42
C ARG A 57 -0.71 5.44 12.74
N PRO A 58 -1.78 6.14 13.16
CA PRO A 58 -1.63 7.48 13.69
C PRO A 58 -0.66 7.41 14.88
N LEU A 59 0.40 8.20 14.81
CA LEU A 59 1.28 8.41 15.95
C LEU A 59 0.59 9.42 16.86
N GLY A 60 -0.08 8.92 17.90
CA GLY A 60 -0.64 9.72 18.98
C GLY A 60 -2.04 10.27 18.73
N ALA A 61 -3.05 9.49 19.12
CA ALA A 61 -4.30 10.03 19.65
C ALA A 61 -4.43 9.52 21.10
N GLY A 62 -3.64 10.10 22.01
CA GLY A 62 -3.82 9.89 23.45
C GLY A 62 -2.53 9.62 24.24
N ALA A 63 -2.04 10.66 24.89
CA ALA A 63 -1.75 10.59 26.32
C ALA A 63 -2.15 11.97 26.90
N ARG A 64 -3.33 12.00 27.53
CA ARG A 64 -3.72 12.97 28.56
C ARG A 64 -3.54 12.30 29.90
#